data_AF-A0A1I8B0T4-F1
#
_entry.id   AF-A0A1I8B0T4-F1
#
_cell.length_a   1.000
_cell.length_b   1.000
_cell.length_c   1.000
_cell.angle_alpha   90.00
_cell.angle_beta   90.00
_cell.angle_gamma   90.00
#
_symmetry.space_group_name_H-M   'P 1'
#
loop_
_entity.id
_entity.type
_entity.pdbx_description
1 polymer ?
#
loop_
_entity_poly.entity_id
_entity_poly.type
_entity_poly.pdbx_seq_one_letter_code
_entity_poly.pdbx_strand_id
1 'polypeptide(L)'
;MFPLNLIKRNISAIIILIGGSSAPGCHLNNGELLKFDFTDGIESFKTNHELLNYKNIKGFSCSAFCQIEGIGGFIFGGYDGNECLNQILKIDEIEPHNVNLLSPLPFGLKNAAALPSPDKQRIWIIGGWDGYNTQKMV
;
A
#
# COMPACT_ATOMS: atom_id res chain seq x y z
N MET A 1 -50.39 3.30 2.92
CA MET A 1 -49.14 2.53 3.06
C MET A 1 -48.29 2.84 1.84
N PHE A 2 -47.25 3.68 1.97
CA PHE A 2 -46.36 4.01 0.85
C PHE A 2 -45.36 2.87 0.67
N PRO A 3 -45.07 2.40 -0.55
CA PRO A 3 -44.00 1.43 -0.73
C PRO A 3 -42.66 2.10 -0.42
N LEU A 4 -41.88 1.53 0.49
CA LEU A 4 -40.46 1.84 0.60
C LEU A 4 -39.81 1.40 -0.72
N ASN A 5 -39.56 2.34 -1.61
CA ASN A 5 -38.59 2.13 -2.69
C ASN A 5 -37.23 1.97 -2.00
N LEU A 6 -36.76 0.72 -1.86
CA LEU A 6 -35.34 0.48 -1.59
C LEU A 6 -34.57 1.04 -2.79
N ILE A 7 -33.92 2.18 -2.57
CA ILE A 7 -32.95 2.73 -3.51
C ILE A 7 -31.83 1.69 -3.59
N LYS A 8 -31.76 0.97 -4.72
CA LYS A 8 -30.65 0.06 -5.04
C LYS A 8 -29.37 0.90 -5.00
N ARG A 9 -28.46 0.58 -4.09
CA ARG A 9 -27.16 1.27 -3.99
C ARG A 9 -26.09 0.34 -4.56
N ASN A 10 -25.60 0.69 -5.74
CA ASN A 10 -24.36 0.10 -6.23
C ASN A 10 -23.20 0.72 -5.44
N ILE A 11 -22.50 -0.09 -4.66
CA ILE A 11 -21.27 0.32 -3.99
C ILE A 11 -20.12 -0.31 -4.77
N SER A 12 -19.08 0.46 -5.07
CA SER A 12 -17.83 -0.09 -5.58
C SER A 12 -16.69 0.19 -4.61
N ALA A 13 -15.78 -0.77 -4.48
CA ALA A 13 -14.53 -0.61 -3.72
C ALA A 13 -13.34 -0.94 -4.62
N ILE A 14 -12.25 -0.22 -4.43
CA ILE A 14 -10.98 -0.48 -5.10
C ILE A 14 -9.96 -0.85 -4.04
N ILE A 15 -9.29 -1.99 -4.22
CA ILE A 15 -8.15 -2.40 -3.40
C ILE A 15 -6.92 -2.37 -4.29
N ILE A 16 -5.86 -1.74 -3.80
CA ILE A 16 -4.54 -1.75 -4.46
C ILE A 16 -3.59 -2.54 -3.55
N LEU A 17 -3.15 -3.68 -4.03
CA LEU A 17 -2.12 -4.50 -3.39
C LEU A 17 -0.78 -4.12 -4.01
N ILE A 18 0.27 -3.91 -3.21
CA ILE A 18 1.58 -3.50 -3.71
C ILE A 18 2.68 -4.23 -2.97
N GLY A 19 3.63 -4.77 -3.73
CA GLY A 19 4.76 -5.50 -3.19
C GLY A 19 4.33 -6.81 -2.54
N GLY A 20 5.07 -7.22 -1.50
CA GLY A 20 4.87 -8.50 -0.83
C GLY A 20 5.94 -9.52 -1.19
N SER A 21 5.76 -10.75 -0.70
CA SER A 21 6.67 -11.87 -0.91
C SER A 21 5.87 -13.07 -1.39
N SER A 22 6.19 -13.60 -2.56
CA SER A 22 5.51 -14.78 -3.11
C SER A 22 6.13 -16.10 -2.64
N ALA A 23 7.39 -16.05 -2.23
CA ALA A 23 8.15 -17.14 -1.62
C ALA A 23 9.34 -16.55 -0.84
N PRO A 24 10.05 -17.33 0.00
CA PRO A 24 11.26 -16.86 0.66
C PRO A 24 12.28 -16.30 -0.34
N GLY A 25 12.69 -15.04 -0.16
CA GLY A 25 13.62 -14.34 -1.06
C GLY A 25 12.99 -13.81 -2.37
N CYS A 26 11.74 -14.15 -2.66
CA CYS A 26 11.01 -13.68 -3.84
C CYS A 26 10.12 -12.49 -3.47
N HIS A 27 10.68 -11.29 -3.55
CA HIS A 27 9.99 -10.04 -3.25
C HIS A 27 9.41 -9.41 -4.53
N LEU A 28 8.18 -8.91 -4.44
CA LEU A 28 7.42 -8.41 -5.58
C LEU A 28 7.64 -6.91 -5.78
N ASN A 29 7.75 -6.47 -7.03
CA ASN A 29 7.90 -5.06 -7.42
C ASN A 29 6.71 -4.54 -8.23
N ASN A 30 5.59 -5.26 -8.19
CA ASN A 30 4.36 -4.93 -8.88
C ASN A 30 3.26 -4.62 -7.87
N GLY A 31 2.09 -4.28 -8.39
CA GLY A 31 0.86 -4.26 -7.63
C GLY A 31 -0.29 -4.90 -8.40
N GLU A 32 -1.39 -5.06 -7.70
CA GLU A 32 -2.64 -5.59 -8.24
C GLU A 32 -3.76 -4.64 -7.86
N LEU A 33 -4.52 -4.20 -8.87
CA LEU A 33 -5.72 -3.42 -8.67
C LEU A 33 -6.93 -4.36 -8.75
N LEU A 34 -7.70 -4.39 -7.67
CA LEU A 34 -8.90 -5.20 -7.54
C LEU A 34 -10.11 -4.28 -7.39
N LYS A 35 -11.00 -4.30 -8.38
CA LYS A 35 -12.30 -3.59 -8.31
C LYS A 35 -13.38 -4.55 -7.86
N PHE A 36 -14.12 -4.18 -6.83
CA PHE A 36 -15.25 -4.92 -6.30
C PHE A 36 -16.51 -4.11 -6.52
N ASP A 37 -17.46 -4.67 -7.25
CA ASP A 37 -18.81 -4.12 -7.39
C ASP A 37 -19.77 -4.92 -6.50
N PHE A 38 -20.45 -4.22 -5.60
CA PHE A 38 -21.46 -4.77 -4.71
C PHE A 38 -22.86 -4.41 -5.26
N THR A 39 -23.64 -5.43 -5.60
CA THR A 39 -25.07 -5.31 -5.95
C THR A 39 -25.91 -6.00 -4.89
N ASP A 40 -26.88 -5.28 -4.32
CA ASP A 40 -27.71 -5.74 -3.21
C ASP A 40 -28.28 -7.16 -3.41
N GLY A 41 -27.99 -8.05 -2.46
CA GLY A 41 -28.65 -9.36 -2.30
C GLY A 41 -28.09 -10.50 -3.16
N ILE A 42 -27.14 -10.24 -4.04
CA ILE A 42 -26.35 -11.27 -4.71
C ILE A 42 -24.90 -10.93 -4.47
N GLU A 43 -24.19 -11.78 -3.74
CA GLU A 43 -22.73 -11.77 -3.58
C GLU A 43 -22.02 -12.05 -4.93
N SER A 44 -22.47 -11.43 -6.02
CA SER A 44 -21.79 -11.49 -7.30
C SER A 44 -20.62 -10.54 -7.24
N PHE A 45 -19.52 -11.02 -6.69
CA PHE A 45 -18.22 -10.36 -6.79
C PHE A 45 -17.79 -10.39 -8.25
N LYS A 46 -17.90 -9.25 -8.94
CA LYS A 46 -17.16 -9.08 -10.18
C LYS A 46 -15.83 -8.45 -9.84
N THR A 47 -14.78 -9.26 -9.78
CA THR A 47 -13.42 -8.77 -9.64
C THR A 47 -12.88 -8.43 -11.02
N ASN A 48 -12.58 -7.15 -11.24
CA ASN A 48 -11.70 -6.77 -12.33
C ASN A 48 -10.29 -6.67 -11.75
N HIS A 49 -9.41 -7.55 -12.22
CA HIS A 49 -8.01 -7.59 -11.81
C HIS A 49 -7.14 -6.96 -12.89
N GLU A 50 -6.29 -6.04 -12.47
CA GLU A 50 -5.30 -5.39 -13.32
C GLU A 50 -3.93 -5.41 -12.65
N LEU A 51 -2.90 -5.79 -13.42
CA LEU A 51 -1.51 -5.79 -12.97
C LEU A 51 -0.89 -4.40 -13.12
N LEU A 52 -0.35 -3.89 -12.02
CA LEU A 52 0.39 -2.63 -11.96
C LEU A 52 1.89 -2.94 -12.04
N ASN A 53 2.50 -2.73 -13.20
CA ASN A 53 3.93 -2.99 -13.40
C ASN A 53 4.76 -1.73 -13.13
N TYR A 54 5.43 -1.68 -11.97
CA TYR A 54 6.26 -0.54 -11.61
C TYR A 54 7.68 -0.70 -12.16
N LYS A 55 8.04 0.15 -13.13
CA LYS A 55 9.39 0.15 -13.69
C LYS A 55 10.37 0.73 -12.68
N ASN A 56 11.58 0.17 -12.64
CA ASN A 56 12.70 0.66 -11.82
C ASN A 56 12.46 0.64 -10.29
N ILE A 57 11.47 -0.10 -9.83
CA ILE A 57 11.27 -0.38 -8.40
C ILE A 57 11.82 -1.77 -8.09
N LYS A 58 12.66 -1.88 -7.06
CA LYS A 58 13.12 -3.19 -6.55
C LYS A 58 11.94 -3.93 -5.92
N GLY A 59 11.99 -5.26 -5.92
CA GLY A 59 11.02 -6.06 -5.17
C GLY A 59 11.09 -5.73 -3.69
N PHE A 60 9.94 -5.58 -3.02
CA PHE A 60 9.92 -5.29 -1.59
C PHE A 60 8.75 -5.96 -0.88
N SER A 61 8.95 -6.29 0.39
CA SER A 61 7.87 -6.63 1.33
C SER A 61 8.08 -5.89 2.65
N CYS A 62 7.20 -6.10 3.64
CA CYS A 62 7.39 -5.57 4.99
C CYS A 62 7.48 -4.03 5.08
N SER A 63 6.98 -3.31 4.08
CA SER A 63 6.97 -1.84 4.10
C SER A 63 5.85 -1.29 4.97
N ALA A 64 6.04 -0.09 5.51
CA ALA A 64 4.94 0.66 6.10
C ALA A 64 4.16 1.39 5.01
N PHE A 65 2.86 1.56 5.20
CA PHE A 65 1.98 2.27 4.27
C PHE A 65 1.14 3.32 5.00
N CYS A 66 0.95 4.48 4.38
CA CYS A 66 0.05 5.53 4.85
C CYS A 66 -0.62 6.22 3.66
N GLN A 67 -1.95 6.33 3.69
CA GLN A 67 -2.71 7.10 2.71
C GLN A 67 -2.99 8.51 3.22
N ILE A 68 -2.85 9.51 2.36
CA ILE A 68 -3.37 10.86 2.58
C ILE A 68 -4.38 11.16 1.47
N GLU A 69 -5.64 11.36 1.88
CA GLU A 69 -6.76 11.73 1.01
C GLU A 69 -6.45 12.99 0.18
N GLY A 70 -6.67 12.90 -1.13
CA GLY A 70 -6.40 13.97 -2.10
C GLY A 70 -4.93 14.11 -2.49
N ILE A 71 -4.02 13.30 -1.94
CA ILE A 71 -2.58 13.36 -2.23
C ILE A 71 -2.05 12.03 -2.78
N GLY A 72 -2.48 10.90 -2.21
CA GLY A 72 -2.04 9.57 -2.60
C GLY A 72 -1.53 8.71 -1.45
N GLY A 73 -1.03 7.52 -1.82
CA GLY A 73 -0.46 6.54 -0.91
C GLY A 73 1.06 6.67 -0.80
N PHE A 74 1.59 6.53 0.40
CA PHE A 74 3.02 6.56 0.66
C PHE A 74 3.48 5.21 1.23
N ILE A 75 4.52 4.64 0.63
CA ILE A 75 5.18 3.41 1.08
C ILE A 75 6.57 3.75 1.59
N PHE A 76 6.91 3.26 2.77
CA PHE A 76 8.17 3.53 3.44
C PHE A 76 8.96 2.25 3.68
N GLY A 77 10.20 2.27 3.22
CA GLY A 77 11.16 1.20 3.38
C GLY A 77 10.70 -0.12 2.76
N GLY A 78 10.97 -1.21 3.49
CA GLY A 78 10.70 -2.58 3.10
C GLY A 78 11.93 -3.47 3.21
N TYR A 79 11.84 -4.69 2.68
CA TYR A 79 12.92 -5.65 2.60
C TYR A 79 12.94 -6.25 1.19
N ASP A 80 14.11 -6.28 0.55
CA ASP A 80 14.28 -6.82 -0.81
C ASP A 80 14.74 -8.28 -0.85
N GLY A 81 14.85 -8.93 0.31
CA GLY A 81 15.39 -10.27 0.44
C GLY A 81 16.80 -10.27 1.03
N ASN A 82 17.53 -9.16 0.90
CA ASN A 82 18.91 -9.02 1.36
C ASN A 82 19.05 -7.92 2.42
N GLU A 83 18.49 -6.74 2.19
CA GLU A 83 18.66 -5.57 3.04
C GLU A 83 17.35 -4.84 3.34
N CYS A 84 17.34 -4.08 4.44
CA CYS A 84 16.25 -3.17 4.74
C CYS A 84 16.35 -1.95 3.81
N LEU A 85 15.26 -1.64 3.10
CA LEU A 85 15.22 -0.54 2.14
C LEU A 85 14.98 0.79 2.86
N ASN A 86 15.59 1.85 2.36
CA ASN A 86 15.35 3.23 2.81
C ASN A 86 14.49 4.02 1.82
N GLN A 87 13.84 3.34 0.88
CA GLN A 87 13.04 3.99 -0.16
C GLN A 87 11.79 4.66 0.41
N ILE A 88 11.31 5.69 -0.29
CA ILE A 88 9.98 6.24 -0.11
C ILE A 88 9.32 6.24 -1.49
N LEU A 89 8.20 5.55 -1.62
CA LEU A 89 7.40 5.52 -2.85
C LEU A 89 6.11 6.30 -2.64
N LYS A 90 5.71 7.10 -3.62
CA LYS A 90 4.39 7.74 -3.69
C LYS A 90 3.59 7.13 -4.84
N ILE A 91 2.42 6.60 -4.52
CA ILE A 91 1.42 6.14 -5.49
C ILE A 91 0.38 7.24 -5.65
N ASP A 92 0.09 7.60 -6.89
CA ASP A 92 -0.98 8.54 -7.19
C ASP A 92 -2.36 7.94 -6.89
N GLU A 93 -3.26 8.74 -6.32
CA GLU A 93 -4.61 8.29 -5.96
C GLU A 93 -5.51 8.04 -7.17
N ILE A 94 -5.31 8.81 -8.25
CA ILE A 94 -6.14 8.77 -9.46
C ILE A 94 -5.49 7.84 -10.49
N GLU A 95 -4.16 7.88 -10.62
CA GLU A 95 -3.40 7.10 -11.59
C GLU A 95 -2.46 6.12 -10.88
N PRO A 96 -2.96 4.98 -10.37
CA PRO A 96 -2.17 4.05 -9.53
C PRO A 96 -1.01 3.36 -10.27
N HIS A 97 -0.93 3.47 -11.61
CA HIS A 97 0.25 3.08 -12.38
C HIS A 97 1.46 3.98 -12.13
N ASN A 98 1.23 5.21 -11.66
CA ASN A 98 2.25 6.21 -11.43
C ASN A 98 2.79 6.08 -10.01
N VAL A 99 3.92 5.39 -9.91
CA VAL A 99 4.70 5.31 -8.67
C VAL A 99 5.96 6.15 -8.82
N ASN A 100 6.11 7.11 -7.91
CA ASN A 100 7.25 8.02 -7.87
C ASN A 100 8.17 7.64 -6.71
N LEU A 101 9.47 7.54 -6.99
CA LEU A 101 10.50 7.44 -5.97
C LEU A 101 10.78 8.85 -5.41
N LEU A 102 10.65 9.02 -4.10
CA LEU A 102 10.98 10.26 -3.40
C LEU A 102 12.37 10.19 -2.77
N SER A 103 12.81 11.30 -2.16
CA SER A 103 14.04 11.32 -1.36
C SER A 103 13.99 10.23 -0.27
N PRO A 104 15.08 9.46 -0.08
CA PRO A 104 15.06 8.30 0.79
C PRO A 104 15.01 8.69 2.28
N LEU A 105 14.61 7.72 3.10
CA LEU A 105 14.84 7.73 4.54
C LEU A 105 16.36 7.73 4.83
N PRO A 106 16.78 8.27 5.98
CA PRO A 106 18.20 8.29 6.37
C PRO A 106 18.79 6.90 6.64
N PHE A 107 17.95 5.87 6.82
CA PHE A 107 18.35 4.49 7.08
C PHE A 107 17.31 3.50 6.52
N GLY A 108 17.71 2.25 6.33
CA GLY A 108 16.82 1.16 5.93
C GLY A 108 15.79 0.85 7.01
N LEU A 109 14.57 0.51 6.64
CA LEU A 109 13.49 0.27 7.60
C LEU A 109 12.49 -0.75 7.08
N LYS A 110 12.11 -1.73 7.91
CA LYS A 110 11.00 -2.65 7.62
C LYS A 110 10.13 -2.90 8.85
N ASN A 111 8.94 -3.46 8.66
CA ASN A 111 7.98 -3.78 9.74
C ASN A 111 7.63 -2.57 10.62
N ALA A 112 7.71 -1.35 10.08
CA ALA A 112 7.23 -0.16 10.75
C ALA A 112 5.73 0.01 10.53
N ALA A 113 5.09 0.82 11.38
CA ALA A 113 3.75 1.34 11.11
C ALA A 113 3.86 2.78 10.60
N ALA A 114 2.91 3.20 9.75
CA ALA A 114 2.80 4.59 9.32
C ALA A 114 1.37 5.10 9.47
N LEU A 115 1.21 6.36 9.85
CA LEU A 115 -0.08 7.03 9.99
C LEU A 115 0.06 8.54 9.76
N PRO A 116 -0.98 9.21 9.25
CA PRO A 116 -0.95 10.65 9.11
C PRO A 116 -1.00 11.32 10.49
N SER A 117 -0.38 12.49 10.63
CA SER A 117 -0.58 13.35 11.79
C SER A 117 -2.03 13.86 11.83
N PRO A 118 -2.51 14.36 12.99
CA PRO A 118 -3.87 14.88 13.11
C PRO A 118 -4.18 16.03 12.13
N ASP A 119 -3.19 16.85 11.80
CA ASP A 119 -3.30 17.95 10.83
C ASP A 119 -3.15 17.49 9.36
N LYS A 120 -2.92 16.19 9.12
CA LYS A 120 -2.62 15.58 7.81
C LYS A 120 -1.43 16.22 7.06
N GLN A 121 -0.60 17.02 7.72
CA GLN A 121 0.57 17.67 7.10
C GLN A 121 1.86 16.86 7.24
N ARG A 122 1.83 15.80 8.06
CA ARG A 122 2.97 14.93 8.34
C ARG A 122 2.53 13.47 8.32
N ILE A 123 3.51 12.59 8.14
CA ILE A 123 3.33 11.15 8.32
C ILE A 123 4.26 10.74 9.47
N TRP A 124 3.72 10.07 10.47
CA TRP A 124 4.50 9.44 11.52
C TRP A 124 4.85 8.03 11.09
N ILE A 125 6.13 7.69 11.20
CA ILE A 125 6.64 6.33 11.02
C ILE A 125 7.07 5.85 12.40
N ILE A 126 6.44 4.77 12.89
CA ILE A 126 6.59 4.30 14.26
C ILE A 126 7.20 2.90 14.26
N GLY A 127 8.26 2.75 15.07
CA GLY A 127 8.96 1.48 15.26
C GLY A 127 9.71 1.03 13.99
N GLY A 128 9.72 -0.29 13.78
CA GLY A 128 10.39 -0.94 12.66
C GLY A 128 11.81 -1.38 12.95
N TRP A 129 12.33 -2.17 12.02
CA TRP A 129 13.63 -2.81 12.07
C TRP A 129 14.55 -2.31 10.96
N ASP A 130 15.75 -1.84 11.30
CA ASP A 130 16.72 -1.28 10.36
C ASP A 130 17.86 -2.24 9.98
N GLY A 131 17.91 -3.43 10.60
CA GLY A 131 19.02 -4.37 10.43
C GLY A 131 20.23 -4.10 11.31
N TYR A 132 20.26 -3.00 12.08
CA TYR A 132 21.44 -2.57 12.83
C TYR A 132 21.10 -2.09 14.25
N ASN A 133 20.39 -0.97 14.39
CA ASN A 133 20.21 -0.29 15.67
C ASN A 133 19.03 -0.81 16.48
N THR A 134 17.96 -1.27 15.82
CA THR A 134 16.75 -1.75 16.52
C THR A 134 16.79 -3.25 16.83
N GLN A 135 17.91 -3.93 16.54
CA GLN A 135 18.16 -5.34 16.87
C GLN A 135 19.13 -5.47 18.04
N LYS A 136 18.81 -4.89 19.20
CA LYS A 136 19.50 -5.30 20.42
C LYS A 136 18.82 -6.56 20.94
N MET A 137 19.37 -7.72 20.60
CA MET A 137 19.22 -8.89 21.45
C MET A 137 19.86 -8.54 22.79
N VAL A 138 19.04 -8.36 23.81
CA VAL A 138 19.48 -8.28 25.21
C VAL A 138 19.44 -9.67 25.80
#